data_AF-A0A442MW06-F1
#
_entry.id   AF-A0A442MW06-F1
#
_cell.length_a   1.000
_cell.length_b   1.000
_cell.length_c   1.000
_cell.angle_alpha   90.00
_cell.angle_beta   90.00
_cell.angle_gamma   90.00
#
_symmetry.space_group_name_H-M   'P 1'
#
loop_
_entity.id
_entity.type
_entity.pdbx_description
1 polymer ?
#
loop_
_entity_poly.entity_id
_entity_poly.type
_entity_poly.pdbx_seq_one_letter_code
_entity_poly.pdbx_strand_id
1 'polypeptide(L)'
;MSRVFSVRVLLCIASVLLGATAAQAGLQFRAGQTDAGLRYIVASGEFDYQDDLSVFETLVRSNASVAVTFQSPGGNIQKAMELGRLIRRLGLNTAQFRAVECASACSLAFLGGVLRYAEPGAIGVHKSSFSGDISMSTEDAVSGVQQMTAEIITYMVEMGVDPALLQLSLQYDSDDIRYLSKSEMAKYKVVTLDFEASQPPVASQLPSPPPSPQPAPSQPTVASLPPASENSSLAVPEAHSGRIRHPKGAAPLKTLANGKSATLVNLPNGSSVAILDNAARWYRVQFNGLIGYMHDTWVYVDQYESGPFGQRHIQVKSFDNLADASAYVRSSSIPLTAYLATNGWFAITLKDTFDQVMAKNLAAELKARGAIPDDAHMTFGNTYVREVCCR
;
A
#
# COMPACT_ATOMS: atom_id res chain seq x y z
N MET A 1 -39.66 28.14 -76.63
CA MET A 1 -39.14 26.76 -76.76
C MET A 1 -37.94 26.62 -75.84
N SER A 2 -37.72 25.40 -75.32
CA SER A 2 -36.65 24.96 -74.37
C SER A 2 -37.09 24.99 -72.91
N ARG A 3 -37.71 23.94 -72.37
CA ARG A 3 -37.27 22.54 -72.10
C ARG A 3 -36.96 22.37 -70.60
N VAL A 4 -37.97 21.84 -69.93
CA VAL A 4 -37.93 21.16 -68.63
C VAL A 4 -37.02 19.94 -68.72
N PHE A 5 -36.06 19.79 -67.81
CA PHE A 5 -35.38 18.53 -67.44
C PHE A 5 -34.90 18.69 -65.99
N SER A 6 -35.63 18.11 -65.03
CA SER A 6 -35.31 16.83 -64.38
C SER A 6 -34.41 16.98 -63.15
N VAL A 7 -35.10 17.08 -62.01
CA VAL A 7 -34.85 16.39 -60.74
C VAL A 7 -33.61 15.48 -60.74
N ARG A 8 -32.58 15.89 -59.99
CA ARG A 8 -31.74 15.00 -59.18
C ARG A 8 -31.41 15.72 -57.88
N VAL A 9 -32.30 15.55 -56.89
CA VAL A 9 -31.95 15.77 -55.49
C VAL A 9 -30.89 14.73 -55.16
N LEU A 10 -29.64 15.17 -55.08
CA LEU A 10 -28.54 14.34 -54.59
C LEU A 10 -28.74 14.24 -53.07
N LEU A 11 -29.52 13.25 -52.65
CA LEU A 11 -29.58 12.83 -51.26
C LEU A 11 -28.24 12.14 -50.97
N CYS A 12 -27.23 12.92 -50.58
CA CYS A 12 -26.04 12.38 -49.93
C CYS A 12 -26.48 11.85 -48.57
N ILE A 13 -26.94 10.59 -48.57
CA ILE A 13 -26.97 9.76 -47.38
C ILE A 13 -25.51 9.61 -46.98
N ALA A 14 -25.03 10.53 -46.15
CA ALA A 14 -23.85 10.31 -45.34
C ALA A 14 -24.22 9.14 -44.45
N SER A 15 -23.86 7.93 -44.88
CA SER A 15 -23.81 6.75 -44.04
C SER A 15 -22.84 7.09 -42.91
N VAL A 16 -23.37 7.65 -41.84
CA VAL A 16 -22.70 7.70 -40.55
C VAL A 16 -22.55 6.24 -40.16
N LEU A 17 -21.42 5.66 -40.54
CA LEU A 17 -20.86 4.52 -39.84
C LEU A 17 -20.55 5.02 -38.43
N LEU A 18 -21.60 5.06 -37.59
CA LEU A 18 -21.47 4.88 -36.16
C LEU A 18 -20.94 3.47 -35.96
N GLY A 19 -19.65 3.29 -36.24
CA GLY A 19 -18.86 2.32 -35.52
C GLY A 19 -18.79 2.84 -34.09
N ALA A 20 -19.85 2.63 -33.32
CA ALA A 20 -19.71 2.51 -31.89
C ALA A 20 -18.72 1.34 -31.70
N THR A 21 -17.44 1.67 -31.59
CA THR A 21 -16.49 0.76 -30.96
C THR A 21 -17.10 0.52 -29.60
N ALA A 22 -17.71 -0.65 -29.41
CA ALA A 22 -18.07 -1.13 -28.10
C ALA A 22 -16.84 -0.85 -27.24
N ALA A 23 -17.00 0.02 -26.24
CA ALA A 23 -15.96 0.27 -25.26
C ALA A 23 -15.58 -1.12 -24.75
N GLN A 24 -14.40 -1.61 -25.15
CA GLN A 24 -13.85 -2.80 -24.53
C GLN A 24 -13.63 -2.39 -23.08
N ALA A 25 -14.50 -2.85 -22.20
CA ALA A 25 -14.30 -2.78 -20.77
C ALA A 25 -13.06 -3.62 -20.46
N GLY A 26 -11.94 -2.96 -20.18
CA GLY A 26 -10.66 -3.60 -19.90
C GLY A 26 -9.46 -2.86 -20.47
N LEU A 27 -8.32 -3.12 -19.88
CA LEU A 27 -7.06 -2.46 -20.17
C LEU A 27 -6.47 -2.96 -21.50
N GLN A 28 -6.08 -2.03 -22.36
CA GLN A 28 -5.46 -2.30 -23.66
C GLN A 28 -4.00 -1.88 -23.69
N PHE A 29 -3.18 -2.61 -24.44
CA PHE A 29 -1.77 -2.31 -24.62
C PHE A 29 -1.43 -2.15 -26.10
N ARG A 30 -0.76 -1.05 -26.44
CA ARG A 30 -0.27 -0.79 -27.80
C ARG A 30 1.20 -0.44 -27.78
N ALA A 31 1.98 -1.08 -28.62
CA ALA A 31 3.39 -0.74 -28.82
C ALA A 31 3.49 0.52 -29.68
N GLY A 32 4.43 1.38 -29.34
CA GLY A 32 4.80 2.57 -30.11
C GLY A 32 6.31 2.72 -30.20
N GLN A 33 6.74 3.61 -31.08
CA GLN A 33 8.14 4.00 -31.22
C GLN A 33 8.21 5.51 -31.48
N THR A 34 9.14 6.19 -30.81
CA THR A 34 9.41 7.61 -31.08
C THR A 34 10.30 7.77 -32.31
N ASP A 35 10.38 8.96 -32.87
CA ASP A 35 11.28 9.28 -34.00
C ASP A 35 12.76 9.00 -33.66
N ALA A 36 13.12 9.12 -32.38
CA ALA A 36 14.46 8.78 -31.87
C ALA A 36 14.68 7.27 -31.68
N GLY A 37 13.71 6.43 -32.06
CA GLY A 37 13.79 4.97 -32.00
C GLY A 37 13.43 4.36 -30.66
N LEU A 38 13.02 5.15 -29.65
CA LEU A 38 12.66 4.63 -28.32
C LEU A 38 11.33 3.89 -28.41
N ARG A 39 11.34 2.62 -28.00
CA ARG A 39 10.16 1.75 -28.04
C ARG A 39 9.44 1.76 -26.71
N TYR A 40 8.13 1.96 -26.75
CA TYR A 40 7.30 2.10 -25.55
C TYR A 40 5.96 1.38 -25.70
N ILE A 41 5.25 1.25 -24.59
CA ILE A 41 3.87 0.77 -24.55
C ILE A 41 2.95 1.88 -24.06
N VAL A 42 1.82 2.05 -24.74
CA VAL A 42 0.68 2.81 -24.23
C VAL A 42 -0.27 1.83 -23.55
N ALA A 43 -0.53 2.04 -22.26
CA ALA A 43 -1.60 1.36 -21.53
C ALA A 43 -2.84 2.27 -21.50
N SER A 44 -3.95 1.82 -22.07
CA SER A 44 -5.16 2.65 -22.23
C SER A 44 -6.43 1.93 -21.80
N GLY A 45 -7.39 2.69 -21.27
CA GLY A 45 -8.67 2.14 -20.79
C GLY A 45 -8.75 2.06 -19.26
N GLU A 46 -9.84 1.50 -18.76
CA GLU A 46 -10.07 1.29 -17.33
C GLU A 46 -9.38 0.00 -16.85
N PHE A 47 -8.89 0.00 -15.62
CA PHE A 47 -8.36 -1.22 -14.98
C PHE A 47 -9.52 -2.09 -14.49
N ASP A 48 -9.68 -3.30 -15.04
CA ASP A 48 -10.69 -4.28 -14.62
C ASP A 48 -10.06 -5.43 -13.81
N TYR A 49 -10.83 -6.04 -12.91
CA TYR A 49 -10.37 -7.19 -12.12
C TYR A 49 -9.91 -8.37 -13.00
N GLN A 50 -10.53 -8.57 -14.17
CA GLN A 50 -10.29 -9.69 -15.08
C GLN A 50 -9.20 -9.41 -16.13
N ASP A 51 -8.59 -8.22 -16.15
CA ASP A 51 -7.56 -7.89 -17.12
C ASP A 51 -6.40 -8.90 -17.10
N ASP A 52 -6.06 -9.41 -18.28
CA ASP A 52 -4.94 -10.32 -18.50
C ASP A 52 -3.66 -9.53 -18.83
N LEU A 53 -2.76 -9.47 -17.84
CA LEU A 53 -1.49 -8.76 -17.97
C LEU A 53 -0.39 -9.56 -18.70
N SER A 54 -0.64 -10.82 -19.05
CA SER A 54 0.29 -11.62 -19.86
C SER A 54 0.49 -11.03 -21.26
N VAL A 55 -0.54 -10.35 -21.79
CA VAL A 55 -0.51 -9.63 -23.06
C VAL A 55 0.51 -8.48 -22.99
N PHE A 56 0.54 -7.74 -21.88
CA PHE A 56 1.52 -6.68 -21.66
C PHE A 56 2.94 -7.24 -21.64
N GLU A 57 3.20 -8.28 -20.84
CA GLU A 57 4.54 -8.87 -20.74
C GLU A 57 5.03 -9.40 -22.10
N THR A 58 4.16 -10.05 -22.86
CA THR A 58 4.47 -10.54 -24.20
C THR A 58 4.84 -9.39 -25.14
N LEU A 59 4.06 -8.30 -25.09
CA LEU A 59 4.29 -7.13 -25.92
C LEU A 59 5.58 -6.39 -25.57
N VAL A 60 5.92 -6.30 -24.28
CA VAL A 60 7.20 -5.74 -23.82
C VAL A 60 8.37 -6.51 -24.43
N ARG A 61 8.32 -7.85 -24.36
CA ARG A 61 9.39 -8.72 -24.85
C ARG A 61 9.51 -8.69 -26.37
N SER A 62 8.39 -8.75 -27.09
CA SER A 62 8.39 -8.80 -28.56
C SER A 62 8.80 -7.46 -29.19
N ASN A 63 8.42 -6.34 -28.58
CA ASN A 63 8.78 -5.02 -29.07
C ASN A 63 10.12 -4.52 -28.49
N ALA A 64 10.70 -5.18 -27.48
CA ALA A 64 11.84 -4.66 -26.71
C ALA A 64 11.56 -3.24 -26.17
N SER A 65 10.36 -3.04 -25.65
CA SER A 65 9.93 -1.75 -25.08
C SER A 65 10.76 -1.43 -23.83
N VAL A 66 11.07 -0.15 -23.63
CA VAL A 66 11.83 0.34 -22.47
C VAL A 66 11.01 1.27 -21.55
N ALA A 67 9.84 1.70 -22.01
CA ALA A 67 8.99 2.62 -21.28
C ALA A 67 7.50 2.31 -21.43
N VAL A 68 6.71 2.81 -20.49
CA VAL A 68 5.24 2.78 -20.50
C VAL A 68 4.70 4.19 -20.30
N THR A 69 3.66 4.55 -21.06
CA THR A 69 2.83 5.74 -20.86
C THR A 69 1.39 5.32 -20.71
N PHE A 70 0.58 6.14 -20.04
CA PHE A 70 -0.80 5.81 -19.73
C PHE A 70 -1.80 6.78 -20.36
N GLN A 71 -2.95 6.22 -20.72
CA GLN A 71 -4.16 6.95 -21.12
C GLN A 71 -5.35 6.28 -20.42
N SER A 72 -5.48 6.52 -19.12
CA SER A 72 -6.41 5.79 -18.26
C SER A 72 -7.00 6.68 -17.16
N PRO A 73 -8.33 6.65 -16.98
CA PRO A 73 -8.99 7.33 -15.86
C PRO A 73 -8.78 6.59 -14.52
N GLY A 74 -8.17 5.39 -14.54
CA GLY A 74 -8.05 4.51 -13.38
C GLY A 74 -8.98 3.31 -13.46
N GLY A 75 -9.56 2.89 -12.33
CA GLY A 75 -10.34 1.66 -12.19
C GLY A 75 -9.90 0.85 -10.99
N ASN A 76 -9.74 -0.46 -11.16
CA ASN A 76 -9.37 -1.38 -10.10
C ASN A 76 -7.94 -1.14 -9.55
N ILE A 77 -7.88 -0.81 -8.26
CA ILE A 77 -6.65 -0.53 -7.51
C ILE A 77 -5.68 -1.73 -7.52
N GLN A 78 -6.17 -2.95 -7.25
CA GLN A 78 -5.29 -4.12 -7.18
C GLN A 78 -4.67 -4.46 -8.53
N LYS A 79 -5.44 -4.35 -9.62
CA LYS A 79 -4.95 -4.59 -10.98
C LYS A 79 -3.91 -3.56 -11.38
N ALA A 80 -4.11 -2.29 -11.03
CA ALA A 80 -3.12 -1.26 -11.29
C ALA A 80 -1.80 -1.49 -10.53
N MET A 81 -1.87 -1.86 -9.24
CA MET A 81 -0.68 -2.23 -8.46
C MET A 81 -0.02 -3.51 -9.01
N GLU A 82 -0.80 -4.45 -9.55
CA GLU A 82 -0.26 -5.65 -10.20
C GLU A 82 0.52 -5.30 -11.48
N LEU A 83 -0.04 -4.45 -12.33
CA LEU A 83 0.66 -3.93 -13.51
C LEU A 83 1.91 -3.14 -13.10
N GLY A 84 1.82 -2.26 -12.10
CA GLY A 84 2.96 -1.49 -11.62
C GLY A 84 4.11 -2.37 -11.11
N ARG A 85 3.82 -3.44 -10.35
CA ARG A 85 4.83 -4.42 -9.97
C ARG A 85 5.42 -5.15 -11.18
N LEU A 86 4.62 -5.44 -12.22
CA LEU A 86 5.10 -6.06 -13.45
C LEU A 86 6.02 -5.12 -14.24
N ILE A 87 5.66 -3.84 -14.36
CA ILE A 87 6.51 -2.77 -14.93
C ILE A 87 7.87 -2.73 -14.23
N ARG A 88 7.86 -2.71 -12.88
CA ARG A 88 9.10 -2.72 -12.08
C ARG A 88 9.96 -3.96 -12.33
N ARG A 89 9.35 -5.15 -12.32
CA ARG A 89 10.07 -6.42 -12.54
C ARG A 89 10.68 -6.51 -13.94
N LEU A 90 10.02 -5.96 -14.95
CA LEU A 90 10.52 -5.93 -16.33
C LEU A 90 11.54 -4.81 -16.58
N GLY A 91 11.85 -3.98 -15.58
CA GLY A 91 12.85 -2.92 -15.69
C GLY A 91 12.41 -1.72 -16.54
N LEU A 92 11.11 -1.53 -16.72
CA LEU A 92 10.57 -0.47 -17.58
C LEU A 92 10.53 0.88 -16.84
N ASN A 93 10.72 1.94 -17.61
CA ASN A 93 10.50 3.31 -17.15
C ASN A 93 9.04 3.71 -17.35
N THR A 94 8.56 4.69 -16.59
CA THR A 94 7.24 5.30 -16.82
C THR A 94 7.37 6.77 -17.18
N ALA A 95 6.61 7.19 -18.17
CA ALA A 95 6.54 8.56 -18.64
C ALA A 95 5.08 8.98 -18.76
N GLN A 96 4.69 10.10 -18.16
CA GLN A 96 3.34 10.64 -18.27
C GLN A 96 3.36 12.09 -18.76
N PHE A 97 2.54 12.37 -19.76
CA PHE A 97 2.38 13.70 -20.35
C PHE A 97 1.02 14.28 -19.98
N ARG A 98 0.94 15.58 -19.76
CA ARG A 98 -0.29 16.28 -19.36
C ARG A 98 -1.40 16.20 -20.41
N ALA A 99 -1.03 15.97 -21.67
CA ALA A 99 -1.98 15.82 -22.78
C ALA A 99 -2.81 14.53 -22.71
N VAL A 100 -2.40 13.54 -21.91
CA VAL A 100 -3.08 12.25 -21.76
C VAL A 100 -3.37 11.96 -20.29
N GLU A 101 -4.55 11.41 -20.03
CA GLU A 101 -5.04 11.20 -18.67
C GLU A 101 -4.33 10.03 -17.97
N CYS A 102 -3.94 10.26 -16.72
CA CYS A 102 -3.61 9.20 -15.77
C CYS A 102 -4.05 9.60 -14.37
N ALA A 103 -5.21 9.10 -13.96
CA ALA A 103 -5.82 9.42 -12.67
C ALA A 103 -6.12 8.17 -11.83
N SER A 104 -6.34 8.37 -10.53
CA SER A 104 -6.79 7.33 -9.61
C SER A 104 -5.84 6.12 -9.58
N ALA A 105 -6.34 4.90 -9.76
CA ALA A 105 -5.56 3.67 -9.86
C ALA A 105 -4.45 3.74 -10.95
N CYS A 106 -4.63 4.49 -12.05
CA CYS A 106 -3.57 4.67 -13.04
C CYS A 106 -2.29 5.22 -12.43
N SER A 107 -2.43 6.19 -11.51
CA SER A 107 -1.28 6.77 -10.82
C SER A 107 -0.45 5.70 -10.10
N LEU A 108 -1.09 4.70 -9.50
CA LEU A 108 -0.42 3.57 -8.85
C LEU A 108 0.36 2.74 -9.87
N ALA A 109 -0.20 2.40 -11.02
CA ALA A 109 0.53 1.69 -12.07
C ALA A 109 1.77 2.47 -12.55
N PHE A 110 1.64 3.80 -12.70
CA PHE A 110 2.75 4.69 -13.04
C PHE A 110 3.90 4.65 -12.03
N LEU A 111 3.63 4.50 -10.73
CA LEU A 111 4.67 4.38 -9.69
C LEU A 111 5.59 3.17 -9.88
N GLY A 112 5.16 2.19 -10.67
CA GLY A 112 5.91 0.98 -11.03
C GLY A 112 7.24 1.22 -11.76
N GLY A 113 7.38 2.36 -12.45
CA GLY A 113 8.59 2.64 -13.25
C GLY A 113 9.88 2.64 -12.42
N VAL A 114 10.97 2.17 -13.05
CA VAL A 114 12.33 2.28 -12.48
C VAL A 114 12.78 3.74 -12.48
N LEU A 115 12.73 4.38 -13.65
CA LEU A 115 12.77 5.83 -13.79
C LEU A 115 11.37 6.34 -14.11
N ARG A 116 10.98 7.43 -13.45
CA ARG A 116 9.64 8.01 -13.51
C ARG A 116 9.74 9.47 -13.91
N TYR A 117 9.15 9.79 -15.06
CA TYR A 117 9.00 11.14 -15.56
C TYR A 117 7.52 11.49 -15.67
N ALA A 118 7.13 12.66 -15.20
CA ALA A 118 5.79 13.18 -15.41
C ALA A 118 5.83 14.70 -15.59
N GLU A 119 5.07 15.22 -16.55
CA GLU A 119 4.84 16.65 -16.66
C GLU A 119 4.04 17.17 -15.45
N PRO A 120 4.25 18.43 -15.02
CA PRO A 120 3.43 19.03 -13.97
C PRO A 120 1.93 18.94 -14.30
N GLY A 121 1.14 18.40 -13.37
CA GLY A 121 -0.29 18.20 -13.54
C GLY A 121 -0.68 16.99 -14.38
N ALA A 122 0.25 16.08 -14.70
CA ALA A 122 -0.06 14.88 -15.50
C ALA A 122 -0.53 13.67 -14.68
N ILE A 123 -0.37 13.71 -13.35
CA ILE A 123 -0.77 12.62 -12.43
C ILE A 123 -1.89 13.10 -11.52
N GLY A 124 -3.06 12.45 -11.65
CA GLY A 124 -4.23 12.70 -10.82
C GLY A 124 -4.36 11.71 -9.67
N VAL A 125 -4.58 12.22 -8.45
CA VAL A 125 -4.86 11.41 -7.25
C VAL A 125 -6.18 11.87 -6.62
N HIS A 126 -6.92 10.95 -6.01
CA HIS A 126 -8.12 11.22 -5.24
C HIS A 126 -8.46 9.99 -4.39
N LYS A 127 -9.46 10.09 -3.52
CA LYS A 127 -9.99 8.95 -2.77
C LYS A 127 -10.63 7.98 -3.78
N SER A 128 -9.96 6.87 -4.04
CA SER A 128 -10.54 5.80 -4.85
C SER A 128 -11.76 5.22 -4.14
N SER A 129 -12.87 5.08 -4.86
CA SER A 129 -14.04 4.39 -4.36
C SER A 129 -13.68 2.91 -4.15
N PHE A 130 -13.81 2.42 -2.91
CA PHE A 130 -13.70 0.99 -2.61
C PHE A 130 -14.99 0.29 -3.05
N SER A 131 -15.33 0.39 -4.34
CA SER A 131 -16.54 -0.18 -4.91
C SER A 131 -16.30 -1.63 -5.31
N GLY A 132 -16.85 -2.54 -4.52
CA GLY A 132 -17.34 -3.83 -5.01
C GLY A 132 -18.85 -3.84 -4.83
N ASP A 133 -19.61 -4.02 -5.91
CA ASP A 133 -21.08 -4.13 -5.92
C ASP A 133 -21.53 -5.41 -5.19
N ILE A 134 -21.38 -5.42 -3.88
CA ILE A 134 -21.86 -6.44 -2.99
C ILE A 134 -22.63 -5.70 -1.91
N SER A 135 -23.82 -6.19 -1.54
CA SER A 135 -24.49 -5.77 -0.32
C SER A 135 -23.63 -6.20 0.87
N MET A 136 -22.60 -5.41 1.16
CA MET A 136 -21.65 -5.65 2.23
C MET A 136 -22.25 -5.08 3.52
N SER A 137 -22.03 -5.77 4.64
CA SER A 137 -22.19 -5.13 5.93
C SER A 137 -21.23 -3.94 6.02
N THR A 138 -21.57 -2.92 6.80
CA THR A 138 -20.70 -1.76 7.02
C THR A 138 -19.32 -2.16 7.55
N GLU A 139 -19.25 -3.24 8.31
CA GLU A 139 -18.01 -3.82 8.85
C GLU A 139 -17.13 -4.44 7.76
N ASP A 140 -17.71 -5.16 6.81
CA ASP A 140 -16.96 -5.74 5.69
C ASP A 140 -16.41 -4.65 4.78
N ALA A 141 -17.17 -3.55 4.60
CA ALA A 141 -16.73 -2.39 3.85
C ALA A 141 -15.54 -1.69 4.52
N VAL A 142 -15.59 -1.46 5.84
CA VAL A 142 -14.49 -0.84 6.60
C VAL A 142 -13.24 -1.73 6.60
N SER A 143 -13.38 -3.04 6.81
CA SER A 143 -12.24 -3.95 6.76
C SER A 143 -11.60 -4.00 5.37
N GLY A 144 -12.42 -3.95 4.31
CA GLY A 144 -11.94 -3.87 2.94
C GLY A 144 -11.15 -2.59 2.67
N VAL A 145 -11.66 -1.45 3.14
CA VAL A 145 -10.99 -0.13 3.04
C VAL A 145 -9.63 -0.16 3.75
N GLN A 146 -9.58 -0.68 4.98
CA GLN A 146 -8.34 -0.75 5.76
C GLN A 146 -7.30 -1.66 5.11
N GLN A 147 -7.71 -2.84 4.65
CA GLN A 147 -6.81 -3.77 3.96
C GLN A 147 -6.25 -3.13 2.69
N MET A 148 -7.12 -2.53 1.87
CA MET A 148 -6.69 -1.86 0.65
C MET A 148 -5.75 -0.69 0.95
N THR A 149 -6.04 0.11 1.97
CA THR A 149 -5.18 1.23 2.39
C THR A 149 -3.78 0.74 2.75
N ALA A 150 -3.68 -0.35 3.52
CA ALA A 150 -2.40 -0.96 3.86
C ALA A 150 -1.66 -1.53 2.63
N GLU A 151 -2.38 -2.14 1.69
CA GLU A 151 -1.81 -2.63 0.43
C GLU A 151 -1.26 -1.48 -0.42
N ILE A 152 -1.96 -0.35 -0.50
CA ILE A 152 -1.50 0.85 -1.21
C ILE A 152 -0.25 1.44 -0.55
N ILE A 153 -0.24 1.58 0.79
CA ILE A 153 0.94 2.07 1.52
C ILE A 153 2.14 1.17 1.27
N THR A 154 1.95 -0.15 1.38
CA THR A 154 3.00 -1.14 1.12
C THR A 154 3.53 -0.99 -0.30
N TYR A 155 2.63 -0.87 -1.28
CA TYR A 155 3.00 -0.68 -2.67
C TYR A 155 3.76 0.64 -2.91
N MET A 156 3.34 1.76 -2.31
CA MET A 156 4.06 3.03 -2.40
C MET A 156 5.48 2.90 -1.87
N VAL A 157 5.67 2.26 -0.71
CA VAL A 157 6.99 1.98 -0.15
C VAL A 157 7.82 1.07 -1.08
N GLU A 158 7.24 -0.01 -1.59
CA GLU A 158 7.89 -0.91 -2.56
C GLU A 158 8.38 -0.16 -3.80
N MET A 159 7.64 0.86 -4.25
CA MET A 159 7.97 1.69 -5.40
C MET A 159 8.90 2.87 -5.06
N GLY A 160 9.24 3.09 -3.80
CA GLY A 160 10.08 4.21 -3.36
C GLY A 160 9.35 5.56 -3.35
N VAL A 161 8.05 5.55 -3.13
CA VAL A 161 7.16 6.71 -3.05
C VAL A 161 6.86 7.00 -1.58
N ASP A 162 6.74 8.27 -1.22
CA ASP A 162 6.35 8.66 0.13
C ASP A 162 4.86 8.33 0.38
N PRO A 163 4.52 7.49 1.38
CA PRO A 163 3.13 7.15 1.70
C PRO A 163 2.25 8.35 2.07
N ALA A 164 2.83 9.51 2.41
CA ALA A 164 2.07 10.75 2.60
C ALA A 164 1.30 11.18 1.34
N LEU A 165 1.66 10.67 0.16
CA LEU A 165 0.86 10.84 -1.07
C LEU A 165 -0.55 10.26 -0.91
N LEU A 166 -0.70 9.12 -0.22
CA LEU A 166 -2.01 8.54 0.02
C LEU A 166 -2.86 9.43 0.91
N GLN A 167 -2.25 10.06 1.92
CA GLN A 167 -2.95 11.02 2.78
C GLN A 167 -3.46 12.22 1.97
N LEU A 168 -2.66 12.72 1.02
CA LEU A 168 -3.12 13.76 0.10
C LEU A 168 -4.28 13.26 -0.76
N SER A 169 -4.17 12.05 -1.33
CA SER A 169 -5.21 11.43 -2.14
C SER A 169 -6.54 11.33 -1.41
N LEU A 170 -6.53 10.93 -0.13
CA LEU A 170 -7.73 10.72 0.69
C LEU A 170 -8.46 12.01 1.09
N GLN A 171 -7.85 13.19 0.90
CA GLN A 171 -8.49 14.49 1.17
C GLN A 171 -9.46 14.93 0.08
N TYR A 172 -9.39 14.32 -1.10
CA TYR A 172 -10.23 14.66 -2.25
C TYR A 172 -11.20 13.53 -2.56
N ASP A 173 -12.49 13.83 -2.71
CA ASP A 173 -13.52 12.82 -2.99
C ASP A 173 -13.39 12.23 -4.41
N SER A 174 -14.17 11.19 -4.71
CA SER A 174 -14.00 10.42 -5.95
C SER A 174 -14.31 11.19 -7.24
N ASP A 175 -15.07 12.29 -7.15
CA ASP A 175 -15.38 13.21 -8.25
C ASP A 175 -14.47 14.45 -8.30
N ASP A 176 -13.54 14.59 -7.34
CA ASP A 176 -12.61 15.72 -7.25
C ASP A 176 -11.15 15.25 -7.42
N ILE A 177 -10.64 15.28 -8.66
CA ILE A 177 -9.29 14.78 -8.96
C ILE A 177 -8.24 15.85 -8.68
N ARG A 178 -7.32 15.56 -7.76
CA ARG A 178 -6.16 16.41 -7.46
C ARG A 178 -4.97 16.07 -8.36
N TYR A 179 -4.66 16.97 -9.30
CA TYR A 179 -3.50 16.81 -10.22
C TYR A 179 -2.19 17.40 -9.67
N LEU A 180 -1.20 16.56 -9.40
CA LEU A 180 0.01 16.94 -8.66
C LEU A 180 0.87 17.99 -9.39
N SER A 181 1.32 19.00 -8.66
CA SER A 181 2.33 19.97 -9.14
C SER A 181 3.73 19.36 -9.18
N LYS A 182 4.69 20.03 -9.85
CA LYS A 182 6.09 19.61 -9.89
C LYS A 182 6.67 19.40 -8.48
N SER A 183 6.45 20.35 -7.57
CA SER A 183 6.97 20.32 -6.21
C SER A 183 6.34 19.19 -5.37
N GLU A 184 5.06 18.89 -5.56
CA GLU A 184 4.41 17.76 -4.89
C GLU A 184 4.91 16.42 -5.43
N MET A 185 5.09 16.30 -6.74
CA MET A 185 5.66 15.08 -7.34
C MET A 185 7.08 14.81 -6.83
N ALA A 186 7.90 15.85 -6.66
CA ALA A 186 9.22 15.72 -6.05
C ALA A 186 9.11 15.38 -4.54
N LYS A 187 8.29 16.14 -3.79
CA LYS A 187 8.08 15.95 -2.34
C LYS A 187 7.68 14.51 -2.00
N TYR A 188 6.72 13.96 -2.74
CA TYR A 188 6.22 12.61 -2.50
C TYR A 188 6.98 11.53 -3.30
N LYS A 189 8.06 11.91 -4.00
CA LYS A 189 8.90 11.00 -4.79
C LYS A 189 8.12 10.27 -5.90
N VAL A 190 7.10 10.90 -6.47
CA VAL A 190 6.32 10.38 -7.61
C VAL A 190 7.18 10.32 -8.88
N VAL A 191 8.04 11.32 -9.08
CA VAL A 191 9.04 11.33 -10.15
C VAL A 191 10.43 11.02 -9.59
N THR A 192 11.31 10.45 -10.41
CA THR A 192 12.72 10.18 -10.05
C THR A 192 13.71 10.89 -10.96
N LEU A 193 13.24 11.48 -12.07
CA LEU A 193 14.04 12.28 -12.98
C LEU A 193 13.76 13.77 -12.72
N ASP A 194 14.56 14.38 -11.86
CA ASP A 194 14.62 15.83 -11.73
C ASP A 194 15.65 16.36 -12.73
N PHE A 195 15.18 16.89 -13.86
CA PHE A 195 16.04 17.58 -14.84
C PHE A 195 16.72 18.86 -14.28
N GLU A 196 16.51 19.21 -13.01
CA GLU A 196 17.22 20.30 -12.30
C GLU A 196 18.46 19.83 -11.52
N ALA A 197 18.63 18.53 -11.23
CA ALA A 197 19.84 18.02 -10.55
C ALA A 197 21.09 17.99 -11.47
N SER A 198 20.94 18.37 -12.74
CA SER A 198 22.02 18.47 -13.72
C SER A 198 22.53 19.90 -13.94
N GLN A 199 22.08 20.88 -13.16
CA GLN A 199 22.71 22.21 -13.16
C GLN A 199 23.91 22.21 -12.19
N PRO A 200 25.13 22.54 -12.64
CA PRO A 200 26.23 22.76 -11.71
C PRO A 200 25.83 23.90 -10.75
N PRO A 201 26.13 23.79 -9.45
CA PRO A 201 25.74 24.79 -8.48
C PRO A 201 26.30 26.15 -8.90
N VAL A 202 25.40 27.12 -9.11
CA VAL A 202 25.76 28.51 -9.28
C VAL A 202 26.46 28.94 -7.98
N ALA A 203 27.71 29.38 -8.12
CA ALA A 203 28.59 29.72 -7.03
C ALA A 203 28.00 30.81 -6.12
N SER A 204 27.53 30.41 -4.94
CA SER A 204 27.42 31.32 -3.80
C SER A 204 28.76 31.32 -3.06
N GLN A 205 29.34 32.50 -2.94
CA GLN A 205 30.68 32.76 -2.40
C GLN A 205 30.86 32.16 -1.00
N LEU A 206 31.99 31.46 -0.81
CA LEU A 206 32.45 30.99 0.51
C LEU A 206 32.83 32.17 1.43
N PRO A 207 32.48 32.15 2.72
CA PRO A 207 33.25 32.82 3.76
C PRO A 207 34.59 32.08 4.01
N SER A 208 35.64 32.84 4.30
CA SER A 208 37.02 32.37 4.48
C SER A 208 37.20 31.34 5.63
N PRO A 209 38.22 30.46 5.56
CA PRO A 209 38.46 29.43 6.58
C PRO A 209 39.13 30.00 7.85
N PRO A 210 38.87 29.41 9.04
CA PRO A 210 39.61 29.73 10.27
C PRO A 210 40.98 29.02 10.31
N PRO A 211 41.94 29.51 11.14
CA PRO A 211 43.28 28.95 11.21
C PRO A 211 43.33 27.60 11.94
N SER A 212 44.32 26.78 11.57
CA SER A 212 44.49 25.38 11.98
C SER A 212 44.74 25.18 13.48
N PRO A 213 44.30 24.06 14.11
CA PRO A 213 44.58 23.78 15.52
C PRO A 213 45.98 23.20 15.74
N GLN A 214 46.65 23.64 16.82
CA GLN A 214 47.84 22.98 17.39
C GLN A 214 47.48 21.65 18.09
N PRO A 215 48.42 20.71 18.25
CA PRO A 215 48.17 19.43 18.90
C PRO A 215 48.05 19.57 20.43
N ALA A 216 46.99 19.02 21.02
CA ALA A 216 46.79 18.95 22.46
C ALA A 216 47.41 17.67 23.08
N PRO A 217 47.80 17.69 24.37
CA PRO A 217 48.48 16.59 25.04
C PRO A 217 47.51 15.45 25.47
N SER A 218 48.08 14.26 25.61
CA SER A 218 47.44 13.01 25.99
C SER A 218 46.64 13.11 27.29
N GLN A 219 45.37 12.68 27.28
CA GLN A 219 44.54 12.47 28.47
C GLN A 219 44.30 10.97 28.75
N PRO A 220 44.02 10.59 30.01
CA PRO A 220 44.10 9.21 30.49
C PRO A 220 42.86 8.39 30.14
N THR A 221 43.07 7.07 30.08
CA THR A 221 42.05 6.01 29.94
C THR A 221 40.92 6.16 30.95
N VAL A 222 39.71 6.42 30.45
CA VAL A 222 38.47 6.30 31.24
C VAL A 222 37.94 4.89 31.08
N ALA A 223 37.61 4.31 32.23
CA ALA A 223 37.18 2.95 32.44
C ALA A 223 36.00 2.54 31.55
N SER A 224 36.05 1.29 31.14
CA SER A 224 34.98 0.53 30.50
C SER A 224 33.68 0.66 31.30
N LEU A 225 32.65 1.25 30.69
CA LEU A 225 31.28 1.09 31.16
C LEU A 225 30.85 -0.37 30.92
N PRO A 226 30.13 -1.00 31.87
CA PRO A 226 29.63 -2.36 31.70
C PRO A 226 28.52 -2.38 30.63
N PRO A 227 28.34 -3.48 29.88
CA PRO A 227 27.21 -3.60 28.97
C PRO A 227 25.92 -3.63 29.81
N ALA A 228 25.15 -2.56 29.76
CA ALA A 228 23.83 -2.51 30.36
C ALA A 228 22.89 -3.42 29.55
N SER A 229 22.54 -4.53 30.18
CA SER A 229 21.47 -5.45 29.83
C SER A 229 20.10 -4.77 30.02
N GLU A 230 19.58 -4.10 28.98
CA GLU A 230 18.14 -3.76 28.88
C GLU A 230 17.49 -4.30 27.59
N ASN A 231 18.27 -4.81 26.64
CA ASN A 231 17.79 -5.25 25.32
C ASN A 231 17.17 -6.66 25.27
N SER A 232 17.03 -7.36 26.39
CA SER A 232 16.36 -8.68 26.39
C SER A 232 14.83 -8.60 26.42
N SER A 233 14.25 -7.44 26.68
CA SER A 233 12.80 -7.30 26.92
C SER A 233 11.95 -7.11 25.65
N LEU A 234 12.56 -6.67 24.54
CA LEU A 234 11.87 -6.38 23.27
C LEU A 234 12.10 -7.44 22.19
N ALA A 235 12.83 -8.52 22.48
CA ALA A 235 12.95 -9.64 21.54
C ALA A 235 11.57 -10.27 21.29
N VAL A 236 11.25 -10.64 20.06
CA VAL A 236 10.02 -11.41 19.79
C VAL A 236 10.32 -12.88 20.09
N PRO A 237 9.58 -13.57 20.98
CA PRO A 237 9.78 -15.00 21.23
C PRO A 237 9.58 -15.81 19.95
N GLU A 238 10.29 -16.93 19.82
CA GLU A 238 10.06 -17.83 18.69
C GLU A 238 8.66 -18.46 18.78
N ALA A 239 7.94 -18.39 17.66
CA ALA A 239 6.61 -18.97 17.52
C ALA A 239 6.75 -20.44 17.11
N HIS A 240 6.22 -21.36 17.92
CA HIS A 240 6.28 -22.80 17.65
C HIS A 240 4.90 -23.45 17.50
N SER A 241 3.86 -22.81 18.03
CA SER A 241 2.48 -23.29 17.88
C SER A 241 1.50 -22.12 17.82
N GLY A 242 0.37 -22.36 17.16
CA GLY A 242 -0.71 -21.41 17.15
C GLY A 242 -2.04 -22.00 16.76
N ARG A 243 -3.07 -21.16 16.79
CA ARG A 243 -4.43 -21.47 16.37
C ARG A 243 -4.91 -20.46 15.35
N ILE A 244 -5.69 -20.91 14.37
CA ILE A 244 -6.20 -20.00 13.35
C ILE A 244 -7.21 -19.03 13.95
N ARG A 245 -7.03 -17.74 13.70
CA ARG A 245 -7.96 -16.70 14.16
C ARG A 245 -8.10 -15.63 13.10
N HIS A 246 -9.21 -15.68 12.36
CA HIS A 246 -9.48 -14.83 11.23
C HIS A 246 -10.92 -14.25 11.28
N PRO A 247 -11.16 -13.00 10.86
CA PRO A 247 -12.50 -12.39 10.90
C PRO A 247 -13.57 -13.20 10.15
N LYS A 248 -13.20 -13.84 9.03
CA LYS A 248 -14.12 -14.65 8.21
C LYS A 248 -14.35 -16.08 8.74
N GLY A 249 -13.88 -16.39 9.95
CA GLY A 249 -14.05 -17.71 10.56
C GLY A 249 -13.10 -18.79 10.03
N ALA A 250 -12.33 -18.53 8.97
CA ALA A 250 -11.31 -19.43 8.44
C ALA A 250 -10.18 -18.64 7.75
N ALA A 251 -8.98 -19.21 7.67
CA ALA A 251 -7.82 -18.64 6.98
C ALA A 251 -7.21 -19.61 5.95
N PRO A 252 -6.74 -19.11 4.80
CA PRO A 252 -6.13 -19.95 3.77
C PRO A 252 -4.69 -20.34 4.13
N LEU A 253 -4.38 -21.64 4.07
CA LEU A 253 -3.02 -22.16 4.02
C LEU A 253 -2.51 -22.03 2.58
N LYS A 254 -1.44 -21.26 2.39
CA LYS A 254 -0.88 -20.92 1.08
C LYS A 254 0.31 -21.80 0.73
N THR A 255 0.55 -22.05 -0.56
CA THR A 255 1.74 -22.81 -1.00
C THR A 255 3.03 -22.03 -0.83
N LEU A 256 2.99 -20.70 -0.91
CA LEU A 256 4.13 -19.79 -0.73
C LEU A 256 3.77 -18.66 0.23
N ALA A 257 4.78 -17.96 0.76
CA ALA A 257 4.65 -16.75 1.59
C ALA A 257 4.17 -15.54 0.76
N ASN A 258 3.03 -15.70 0.08
CA ASN A 258 2.44 -14.75 -0.85
C ASN A 258 0.92 -14.98 -0.91
N GLY A 259 0.14 -13.91 -0.71
CA GLY A 259 -1.33 -13.94 -0.71
C GLY A 259 -1.96 -14.41 -2.03
N LYS A 260 -1.24 -14.26 -3.15
CA LYS A 260 -1.67 -14.70 -4.49
C LYS A 260 -1.33 -16.16 -4.80
N SER A 261 -0.57 -16.84 -3.94
CA SER A 261 -0.23 -18.24 -4.18
C SER A 261 -1.45 -19.14 -3.97
N ALA A 262 -1.37 -20.34 -4.56
CA ALA A 262 -2.44 -21.32 -4.48
C ALA A 262 -2.77 -21.63 -3.01
N THR A 263 -4.06 -21.71 -2.71
CA THR A 263 -4.54 -22.15 -1.39
C THR A 263 -4.51 -23.67 -1.36
N LEU A 264 -3.75 -24.25 -0.44
CA LEU A 264 -3.73 -25.69 -0.16
C LEU A 264 -5.05 -26.12 0.50
N VAL A 265 -5.47 -25.37 1.53
CA VAL A 265 -6.69 -25.64 2.31
C VAL A 265 -7.09 -24.40 3.10
N ASN A 266 -8.39 -24.23 3.39
CA ASN A 266 -8.87 -23.22 4.33
C ASN A 266 -9.06 -23.85 5.71
N LEU A 267 -8.38 -23.34 6.73
CA LEU A 267 -8.48 -23.84 8.10
C LEU A 267 -9.49 -23.00 8.87
N PRO A 268 -10.49 -23.61 9.53
CA PRO A 268 -11.43 -22.87 10.37
C PRO A 268 -10.75 -22.34 11.64
N ASN A 269 -11.32 -21.28 12.21
CA ASN A 269 -10.85 -20.69 13.45
C ASN A 269 -10.80 -21.73 14.57
N GLY A 270 -9.74 -21.69 15.37
CA GLY A 270 -9.49 -22.66 16.43
C GLY A 270 -8.70 -23.89 15.98
N SER A 271 -8.49 -24.09 14.67
CA SER A 271 -7.60 -25.15 14.18
C SER A 271 -6.17 -24.92 14.68
N SER A 272 -5.59 -25.91 15.36
CA SER A 272 -4.21 -25.86 15.84
C SER A 272 -3.22 -26.14 14.72
N VAL A 273 -2.14 -25.36 14.66
CA VAL A 273 -1.05 -25.50 13.68
C VAL A 273 0.30 -25.48 14.39
N ALA A 274 1.25 -26.26 13.88
CA ALA A 274 2.64 -26.16 14.31
C ALA A 274 3.34 -25.09 13.46
N ILE A 275 4.05 -24.15 14.09
CA ILE A 275 4.79 -23.10 13.41
C ILE A 275 6.24 -23.58 13.29
N LEU A 276 6.71 -23.71 12.06
CA LEU A 276 8.03 -24.25 11.74
C LEU A 276 9.08 -23.16 11.56
N ASP A 277 8.67 -22.01 11.00
CA ASP A 277 9.56 -20.91 10.67
C ASP A 277 8.78 -19.59 10.54
N ASN A 278 9.47 -18.46 10.73
CA ASN A 278 8.94 -17.11 10.55
C ASN A 278 9.75 -16.36 9.48
N ALA A 279 9.11 -16.02 8.36
CA ALA A 279 9.73 -15.25 7.28
C ALA A 279 8.95 -13.95 7.08
N ALA A 280 9.52 -12.83 7.52
CA ALA A 280 8.90 -11.51 7.49
C ALA A 280 7.51 -11.49 8.16
N ARG A 281 6.44 -11.44 7.37
CA ARG A 281 5.03 -11.42 7.84
C ARG A 281 4.29 -12.74 7.64
N TRP A 282 5.01 -13.83 7.39
CA TRP A 282 4.44 -15.14 7.10
C TRP A 282 5.03 -16.20 8.01
N TYR A 283 4.15 -17.01 8.58
CA TYR A 283 4.51 -18.24 9.28
C TYR A 283 4.49 -19.40 8.31
N ARG A 284 5.56 -20.17 8.27
CA ARG A 284 5.56 -21.50 7.67
C ARG A 284 4.95 -22.46 8.68
N VAL A 285 3.78 -23.00 8.37
CA VAL A 285 3.00 -23.81 9.31
C VAL A 285 2.79 -25.21 8.77
N GLN A 286 2.70 -26.17 9.70
CA GLN A 286 2.31 -27.54 9.44
C GLN A 286 0.95 -27.84 10.06
N PHE A 287 0.06 -28.41 9.25
CA PHE A 287 -1.28 -28.83 9.65
C PHE A 287 -1.61 -30.18 9.02
N ASN A 288 -1.90 -31.20 9.84
CA ASN A 288 -2.23 -32.56 9.37
C ASN A 288 -1.26 -33.11 8.30
N GLY A 289 0.04 -32.86 8.46
CA GLY A 289 1.08 -33.29 7.51
C GLY A 289 1.28 -32.36 6.30
N LEU A 290 0.37 -31.43 6.03
CA LEU A 290 0.53 -30.40 5.01
C LEU A 290 1.42 -29.27 5.54
N ILE A 291 2.38 -28.83 4.73
CA ILE A 291 3.21 -27.67 5.03
C ILE A 291 2.86 -26.56 4.06
N GLY A 292 2.59 -25.37 4.59
CA GLY A 292 2.31 -24.18 3.81
C GLY A 292 2.65 -22.91 4.59
N TYR A 293 2.15 -21.78 4.10
CA TYR A 293 2.40 -20.47 4.66
C TYR A 293 1.08 -19.79 5.05
N MET A 294 1.08 -19.10 6.17
CA MET A 294 -0.04 -18.28 6.63
C MET A 294 0.47 -16.92 7.05
N HIS A 295 -0.31 -15.88 6.77
CA HIS A 295 0.05 -14.52 7.17
C HIS A 295 -0.01 -14.38 8.70
N ASP A 296 0.85 -13.54 9.27
CA ASP A 296 0.98 -13.33 10.72
C ASP A 296 -0.34 -12.88 11.37
N THR A 297 -1.13 -12.07 10.67
CA THR A 297 -2.46 -11.62 11.13
C THR A 297 -3.53 -12.72 11.16
N TRP A 298 -3.25 -13.95 10.72
CA TRP A 298 -4.24 -15.04 10.68
C TRP A 298 -4.02 -16.09 11.77
N VAL A 299 -2.89 -16.04 12.46
CA VAL A 299 -2.46 -17.05 13.42
C VAL A 299 -2.37 -16.41 14.80
N TYR A 300 -3.17 -16.91 15.74
CA TYR A 300 -2.96 -16.68 17.17
C TYR A 300 -1.79 -17.54 17.62
N VAL A 301 -0.69 -16.94 18.04
CA VAL A 301 0.49 -17.67 18.50
C VAL A 301 0.36 -17.94 20.00
N ASP A 302 0.49 -19.20 20.43
CA ASP A 302 0.25 -19.54 21.84
C ASP A 302 1.36 -19.04 22.78
N GLN A 303 2.55 -18.73 22.23
CA GLN A 303 3.68 -18.15 22.96
C GLN A 303 3.54 -16.63 23.19
N TYR A 304 2.56 -15.98 22.57
CA TYR A 304 2.35 -14.54 22.68
C TYR A 304 1.24 -14.19 23.67
N GLU A 305 1.35 -13.04 24.33
CA GLU A 305 0.34 -12.51 25.23
C GLU A 305 -0.71 -11.68 24.45
N SER A 306 -1.27 -12.24 23.38
CA SER A 306 -2.22 -11.56 22.49
C SER A 306 -3.63 -11.36 23.08
N GLY A 307 -3.83 -11.64 24.38
CA GLY A 307 -5.13 -11.66 25.06
C GLY A 307 -5.97 -12.91 24.74
N PRO A 308 -7.17 -13.06 25.35
CA PRO A 308 -8.00 -14.24 25.19
C PRO A 308 -8.42 -14.49 23.73
N PHE A 309 -8.37 -15.74 23.28
CA PHE A 309 -8.58 -16.12 21.87
C PHE A 309 -9.88 -15.54 21.26
N GLY A 310 -11.00 -15.60 21.99
CA GLY A 310 -12.31 -15.13 21.49
C GLY A 310 -12.56 -13.63 21.61
N GLN A 311 -11.74 -12.90 22.37
CA GLN A 311 -11.96 -11.50 22.69
C GLN A 311 -11.26 -10.57 21.68
N ARG A 312 -11.49 -9.28 21.85
CA ARG A 312 -11.00 -8.21 20.99
C ARG A 312 -10.32 -7.15 21.82
N HIS A 313 -9.24 -6.63 21.27
CA HIS A 313 -8.63 -5.39 21.69
C HIS A 313 -9.31 -4.22 21.00
N ILE A 314 -9.37 -3.07 21.65
CA ILE A 314 -9.68 -1.79 21.00
C ILE A 314 -8.35 -1.04 20.92
N GLN A 315 -7.72 -1.07 19.75
CA GLN A 315 -6.48 -0.37 19.48
C GLN A 315 -6.77 1.10 19.19
N VAL A 316 -6.15 1.99 19.95
CA VAL A 316 -6.37 3.44 19.87
C VAL A 316 -5.26 4.18 19.14
N LYS A 317 -4.04 3.62 19.11
CA LYS A 317 -2.88 4.23 18.45
C LYS A 317 -1.77 3.22 18.18
N SER A 318 -0.78 3.61 17.39
CA SER A 318 0.49 2.89 17.26
C SER A 318 1.68 3.84 17.28
N PHE A 319 2.83 3.36 17.72
CA PHE A 319 4.10 4.08 17.70
C PHE A 319 5.21 3.16 17.20
N ASP A 320 6.26 3.72 16.62
CA ASP A 320 7.45 2.98 16.17
C ASP A 320 8.52 2.86 17.26
N ASN A 321 8.32 3.52 18.41
CA ASN A 321 9.25 3.52 19.53
C ASN A 321 8.53 3.37 20.88
N LEU A 322 9.20 2.72 21.83
CA LEU A 322 8.64 2.42 23.15
C LEU A 322 8.46 3.68 24.01
N ALA A 323 9.30 4.69 23.84
CA ALA A 323 9.28 5.89 24.66
C ALA A 323 7.96 6.66 24.46
N ASP A 324 7.59 6.92 23.21
CA ASP A 324 6.35 7.61 22.86
C ASP A 324 5.12 6.75 23.21
N ALA A 325 5.19 5.45 22.96
CA ALA A 325 4.15 4.50 23.36
C ALA A 325 3.88 4.58 24.87
N SER A 326 4.94 4.54 25.68
CA SER A 326 4.85 4.59 27.14
C SER A 326 4.37 5.95 27.63
N ALA A 327 4.85 7.04 27.03
CA ALA A 327 4.41 8.40 27.35
C ALA A 327 2.91 8.57 27.08
N TYR A 328 2.43 8.08 25.92
CA TYR A 328 1.02 8.15 25.55
C TYR A 328 0.14 7.39 26.55
N VAL A 329 0.51 6.15 26.92
CA VAL A 329 -0.22 5.37 27.92
C VAL A 329 -0.28 6.07 29.28
N ARG A 330 0.84 6.63 29.76
CA ARG A 330 0.89 7.33 31.06
C ARG A 330 0.10 8.64 31.07
N SER A 331 -0.01 9.31 29.93
CA SER A 331 -0.77 10.56 29.78
C SER A 331 -2.28 10.36 29.62
N SER A 332 -2.72 9.12 29.36
CA SER A 332 -4.11 8.80 29.09
C SER A 332 -5.00 8.93 30.31
N SER A 333 -6.18 9.51 30.13
CA SER A 333 -7.24 9.58 31.15
C SER A 333 -8.03 8.27 31.30
N ILE A 334 -7.86 7.34 30.36
CA ILE A 334 -8.46 5.99 30.41
C ILE A 334 -7.37 4.92 30.52
N PRO A 335 -7.65 3.75 31.13
CA PRO A 335 -6.68 2.65 31.23
C PRO A 335 -6.29 2.12 29.86
N LEU A 336 -5.02 2.30 29.49
CA LEU A 336 -4.43 1.78 28.25
C LEU A 336 -3.28 0.82 28.54
N THR A 337 -2.98 -0.04 27.58
CA THR A 337 -1.84 -0.95 27.61
C THR A 337 -1.07 -0.86 26.30
N ALA A 338 0.26 -0.90 26.38
CA ALA A 338 1.13 -0.95 25.21
C ALA A 338 1.59 -2.40 24.95
N TYR A 339 1.39 -2.86 23.72
CA TYR A 339 1.83 -4.17 23.25
C TYR A 339 2.93 -4.02 22.21
N LEU A 340 4.00 -4.81 22.33
CA LEU A 340 4.95 -5.00 21.23
C LEU A 340 4.28 -5.85 20.14
N ALA A 341 4.38 -5.43 18.88
CA ALA A 341 3.88 -6.17 17.73
C ALA A 341 4.99 -6.90 16.96
N THR A 342 4.63 -7.94 16.20
CA THR A 342 5.56 -8.77 15.40
C THR A 342 6.39 -8.00 14.37
N ASN A 343 5.93 -6.82 13.95
CA ASN A 343 6.64 -5.92 13.04
C ASN A 343 7.58 -4.91 13.75
N GLY A 344 7.73 -5.01 15.07
CA GLY A 344 8.57 -4.11 15.88
C GLY A 344 7.88 -2.83 16.34
N TRP A 345 6.62 -2.59 15.97
CA TRP A 345 5.85 -1.42 16.42
C TRP A 345 5.16 -1.68 17.76
N PHE A 346 4.67 -0.61 18.37
CA PHE A 346 3.96 -0.62 19.65
C PHE A 346 2.49 -0.28 19.43
N ALA A 347 1.60 -1.25 19.62
CA ALA A 347 0.16 -1.06 19.54
C ALA A 347 -0.37 -0.62 20.91
N ILE A 348 -1.13 0.47 20.97
CA ILE A 348 -1.78 0.92 22.20
C ILE A 348 -3.23 0.51 22.17
N THR A 349 -3.68 -0.20 23.19
CA THR A 349 -5.06 -0.68 23.32
C THR A 349 -5.69 -0.21 24.62
N LEU A 350 -7.01 -0.31 24.73
CA LEU A 350 -7.65 -0.37 26.05
C LEU A 350 -7.06 -1.52 26.87
N LYS A 351 -7.01 -1.34 28.20
CA LYS A 351 -6.46 -2.33 29.12
C LYS A 351 -7.17 -3.69 29.06
N ASP A 352 -8.50 -3.64 28.99
CA ASP A 352 -9.32 -4.84 28.95
C ASP A 352 -9.64 -5.26 27.51
N THR A 353 -9.93 -6.55 27.35
CA THR A 353 -10.43 -7.14 26.11
C THR A 353 -11.91 -7.47 26.22
N PHE A 354 -12.62 -7.42 25.10
CA PHE A 354 -14.08 -7.49 25.08
C PHE A 354 -14.58 -8.50 24.05
N ASP A 355 -15.80 -9.03 24.21
CA ASP A 355 -16.46 -9.72 23.11
C ASP A 355 -16.76 -8.75 21.96
N GLN A 356 -17.10 -9.29 20.78
CA GLN A 356 -17.29 -8.49 19.58
C GLN A 356 -18.37 -7.40 19.72
N VAL A 357 -19.50 -7.71 20.37
CA VAL A 357 -20.63 -6.79 20.49
C VAL A 357 -20.28 -5.69 21.48
N MET A 358 -19.72 -6.05 22.62
CA MET A 358 -19.27 -5.11 23.63
C MET A 358 -18.15 -4.21 23.11
N ALA A 359 -17.13 -4.77 22.45
CA ALA A 359 -16.03 -4.01 21.86
C ALA A 359 -16.54 -2.94 20.88
N LYS A 360 -17.49 -3.31 20.01
CA LYS A 360 -18.08 -2.40 19.03
C LYS A 360 -18.83 -1.25 19.71
N ASN A 361 -19.70 -1.57 20.66
CA ASN A 361 -20.52 -0.57 21.35
C ASN A 361 -19.65 0.36 22.19
N LEU A 362 -18.69 -0.19 22.95
CA LEU A 362 -17.79 0.57 23.79
C LEU A 362 -16.90 1.51 22.96
N ALA A 363 -16.33 1.02 21.86
CA ALA A 363 -15.52 1.85 20.97
C ALA A 363 -16.33 3.02 20.39
N ALA A 364 -17.56 2.79 19.95
CA ALA A 364 -18.44 3.84 19.44
C ALA A 364 -18.75 4.89 20.52
N GLU A 365 -19.07 4.44 21.73
CA GLU A 365 -19.38 5.32 22.86
C GLU A 365 -18.16 6.14 23.30
N LEU A 366 -16.97 5.54 23.36
CA LEU A 366 -15.73 6.25 23.71
C LEU A 366 -15.33 7.29 22.65
N LYS A 367 -15.52 6.99 21.36
CA LYS A 367 -15.29 7.94 20.26
C LYS A 367 -16.24 9.13 20.32
N ALA A 368 -17.53 8.87 20.51
CA ALA A 368 -18.55 9.93 20.61
C ALA A 368 -18.26 10.92 21.76
N ARG A 369 -17.57 10.45 22.81
CA ARG A 369 -17.15 11.24 23.97
C ARG A 369 -15.78 11.91 23.80
N GLY A 370 -15.07 11.63 22.70
CA GLY A 370 -13.68 12.06 22.50
C GLY A 370 -12.67 11.40 23.45
N ALA A 371 -13.04 10.29 24.10
CA ALA A 371 -12.17 9.58 25.04
C ALA A 371 -11.11 8.71 24.34
N ILE A 372 -11.40 8.28 23.11
CA ILE A 372 -10.42 7.64 22.22
C ILE A 372 -10.46 8.29 20.84
N PRO A 373 -9.37 8.21 20.05
CA PRO A 373 -9.32 8.72 18.67
C PRO A 373 -10.39 8.09 17.77
N ASP A 374 -10.84 8.84 16.76
CA ASP A 374 -11.84 8.37 15.79
C ASP A 374 -11.35 7.19 14.93
N ASP A 375 -10.04 7.06 14.76
CA ASP A 375 -9.38 5.94 14.06
C ASP A 375 -9.12 4.71 14.95
N ALA A 376 -9.51 4.76 16.23
CA ALA A 376 -9.46 3.60 17.11
C ALA A 376 -10.30 2.44 16.56
N HIS A 377 -9.83 1.20 16.66
CA HIS A 377 -10.50 0.06 16.04
C HIS A 377 -10.39 -1.22 16.84
N MET A 378 -11.38 -2.09 16.64
CA MET A 378 -11.40 -3.42 17.22
C MET A 378 -10.47 -4.35 16.43
N THR A 379 -9.65 -5.15 17.12
CA THR A 379 -8.74 -6.11 16.49
C THR A 379 -8.61 -7.37 17.33
N PHE A 380 -8.25 -8.48 16.69
CA PHE A 380 -7.93 -9.71 17.39
C PHE A 380 -6.58 -9.62 18.12
N GLY A 381 -5.67 -8.76 17.68
CA GLY A 381 -4.33 -8.65 18.28
C GLY A 381 -3.42 -9.85 17.97
N ASN A 382 -3.64 -10.58 16.86
CA ASN A 382 -2.81 -11.74 16.47
C ASN A 382 -1.32 -11.43 16.35
N THR A 383 -0.99 -10.18 16.07
CA THR A 383 0.39 -9.70 15.95
C THR A 383 0.95 -9.17 17.27
N TYR A 384 0.19 -9.17 18.37
CA TYR A 384 0.65 -8.66 19.67
C TYR A 384 1.42 -9.75 20.40
N VAL A 385 2.66 -9.43 20.76
CA VAL A 385 3.65 -10.35 21.29
C VAL A 385 3.61 -10.41 22.81
N ARG A 386 3.68 -9.26 23.46
CA ARG A 386 3.71 -9.12 24.93
C ARG A 386 3.29 -7.72 25.36
N GLU A 387 2.82 -7.58 26.59
CA GLU A 387 2.69 -6.28 27.23
C GLU A 387 4.08 -5.70 27.51
N VAL A 388 4.31 -4.43 27.15
CA VAL A 388 5.61 -3.77 27.35
C VAL A 388 5.55 -2.50 28.18
N CYS A 389 4.37 -1.94 28.45
CA CYS A 389 4.28 -0.86 29.43
C CYS A 389 3.00 -0.84 30.26
N CYS A 390 3.25 -0.37 31.50
CA CYS A 390 2.38 0.44 32.32
C CYS A 390 1.19 -0.35 32.90
N ARG A 391 1.46 -1.16 33.94
CA ARG A 391 0.42 -1.90 34.68
C ARG A 391 -0.37 -1.05 35.65
#